data_AF-A0A4Q8D0A8-F1
#
_entry.id   AF-A0A4Q8D0A8-F1
#
_cell.length_a   1.000
_cell.length_b   1.000
_cell.length_c   1.000
_cell.angle_alpha   90.00
_cell.angle_beta   90.00
_cell.angle_gamma   90.00
#
_symmetry.space_group_name_H-M   'P 1'
#
loop_
_entity.id
_entity.type
_entity.pdbx_description
1 polymer ?
#
loop_
_entity_poly.entity_id
_entity_poly.type
_entity_poly.pdbx_seq_one_letter_code
_entity_poly.pdbx_strand_id
1 'polypeptide(L)'
;MSELFHGRNRQILVVGICLVILVSWLNVLDRKTEGYVNDATVQALATYGTLRLANAAVSVAESVEVDAQVASVQVGAALDPVDTLIEEGSNVMRFAIGSLITQKIIVEIVSTPFFKIALTLAGLILILSLYFRGSRYADVLLKIFSLAVLTRFLLVMTVFLNAVFDQAFIDRKTEGTRQELEKNAAEMSQAVGDPESSLDAAEAEEVKGRIKQNDQKREALLATIEEARKAVADARSALDKTEADLAALEADKGIVERYFPESAEHKALVERVKANRAAHGQAIERLDALATELDSLDAEKADLVARLNGEDQGYWRAAMAKIGSVKKMTDIGAWQESAEAMIDSILRIMALFVLKTVIMPVVFLLILLKGFRYLWGIDARTFVANQWKDARE
;
A
#
# COMPACT_ATOMS: atom_id res chain seq x y z
N MET A 1 26.84 -7.35 -32.74
CA MET A 1 26.71 -6.06 -32.03
C MET A 1 27.22 -4.88 -32.85
N SER A 2 28.33 -4.98 -33.59
CA SER A 2 28.87 -3.87 -34.42
C SER A 2 27.95 -3.35 -35.54
N GLU A 3 27.06 -4.17 -36.09
CA GLU A 3 26.07 -3.76 -37.12
C GLU A 3 24.85 -3.01 -36.57
N LEU A 4 24.60 -3.04 -35.25
CA LEU A 4 23.45 -2.33 -34.63
C LEU A 4 23.64 -0.81 -34.58
N PHE A 5 24.88 -0.33 -34.69
CA PHE A 5 25.25 1.07 -34.41
C PHE A 5 25.42 1.95 -35.66
N HIS A 6 25.14 1.43 -36.86
CA HIS A 6 25.35 2.14 -38.13
C HIS A 6 24.03 2.37 -38.91
N GLY A 7 23.93 3.53 -39.58
CA GLY A 7 22.83 3.85 -40.51
C GLY A 7 21.43 3.78 -39.89
N ARG A 8 20.54 2.99 -40.53
CA ARG A 8 19.11 2.83 -40.16
C ARG A 8 18.89 2.16 -38.80
N ASN A 9 19.78 1.24 -38.40
CA ASN A 9 19.66 0.50 -37.13
C ASN A 9 19.86 1.42 -35.91
N ARG A 10 20.76 2.40 -36.02
CA ARG A 10 20.96 3.41 -34.98
C ARG A 10 19.72 4.27 -34.75
N GLN A 11 19.04 4.68 -35.83
CA GLN A 11 17.81 5.47 -35.72
C GLN A 11 16.68 4.69 -35.06
N ILE A 12 16.52 3.40 -35.40
CA ILE A 12 15.55 2.50 -34.76
C ILE A 12 15.83 2.40 -33.25
N LEU A 13 17.10 2.27 -32.85
CA LEU A 13 17.50 2.16 -31.46
C LEU A 13 17.21 3.46 -30.67
N VAL A 14 17.50 4.63 -31.26
CA VAL A 14 17.17 5.93 -30.65
C VAL A 14 15.65 6.09 -30.50
N VAL A 15 14.87 5.75 -31.52
CA VAL A 15 13.40 5.78 -31.44
C VAL A 15 12.90 4.85 -30.33
N GLY A 16 13.48 3.65 -30.20
CA GLY A 16 13.16 2.70 -29.13
C GLY A 16 13.45 3.28 -27.73
N ILE A 17 14.62 3.89 -27.52
CA ILE A 17 14.96 4.56 -26.25
C ILE A 17 13.96 5.68 -25.95
N CYS A 18 13.68 6.55 -26.92
CA CYS A 18 12.72 7.64 -26.75
C CYS A 18 11.31 7.13 -26.40
N LEU A 19 10.86 6.04 -27.03
CA LEU A 19 9.56 5.43 -26.76
C LEU A 19 9.52 4.86 -25.33
N VAL A 20 10.56 4.15 -24.89
CA VAL A 20 10.66 3.64 -23.51
C VAL A 20 10.63 4.77 -22.48
N ILE A 21 11.35 5.87 -22.73
CA ILE A 21 11.30 7.06 -21.88
C ILE A 21 9.88 7.63 -21.87
N LEU A 22 9.26 7.83 -23.03
CA LEU A 22 7.91 8.39 -23.13
C LEU A 22 6.89 7.52 -22.37
N VAL A 23 6.93 6.19 -22.53
CA VAL A 23 6.08 5.24 -21.80
C VAL A 23 6.35 5.29 -20.30
N SER A 24 7.61 5.42 -19.89
CA SER A 24 7.99 5.59 -18.48
C SER A 24 7.42 6.85 -17.83
N TRP A 25 7.07 7.87 -18.62
CA TRP A 25 6.46 9.11 -18.13
C TRP A 25 4.93 9.13 -18.24
N LEU A 26 4.33 8.22 -19.01
CA LEU A 26 2.88 8.21 -19.25
C LEU A 26 2.04 7.91 -18.00
N ASN A 27 2.62 7.46 -16.88
CA ASN A 27 1.95 7.16 -15.59
C ASN A 27 0.71 6.24 -15.68
N VAL A 28 0.38 5.68 -16.86
CA VAL A 28 -0.82 4.84 -17.06
C VAL A 28 -0.64 3.50 -16.38
N LEU A 29 0.53 2.87 -16.58
CA LEU A 29 0.86 1.59 -15.96
C LEU A 29 0.93 1.73 -14.45
N ASP A 30 1.68 2.73 -13.96
CA ASP A 30 1.86 3.02 -12.53
C ASP A 30 0.48 3.19 -11.84
N ARG A 31 -0.38 4.08 -12.33
CA ARG A 31 -1.71 4.34 -11.74
C ARG A 31 -2.62 3.12 -11.75
N LYS A 32 -2.65 2.35 -12.85
CA LYS A 32 -3.51 1.16 -12.93
C LYS A 32 -3.03 0.08 -11.96
N THR A 33 -1.71 -0.02 -11.80
CA THR A 33 -1.06 -0.96 -10.88
C THR A 33 -1.35 -0.60 -9.43
N GLU A 34 -1.19 0.68 -9.07
CA GLU A 34 -1.48 1.20 -7.73
C GLU A 34 -2.96 1.01 -7.36
N GLY A 35 -3.88 1.36 -8.27
CA GLY A 35 -5.31 1.18 -8.05
C GLY A 35 -5.68 -0.28 -7.80
N TYR A 36 -5.18 -1.20 -8.64
CA TYR A 36 -5.41 -2.63 -8.46
C TYR A 36 -4.92 -3.15 -7.11
N VAL A 37 -3.68 -2.83 -6.71
CA VAL A 37 -3.14 -3.30 -5.43
C VAL A 37 -3.94 -2.74 -4.25
N ASN A 38 -4.39 -1.49 -4.34
CA ASN A 38 -5.21 -0.87 -3.31
C ASN A 38 -6.58 -1.56 -3.17
N ASP A 39 -7.26 -1.79 -4.29
CA ASP A 39 -8.57 -2.47 -4.30
C ASP A 39 -8.44 -3.92 -3.80
N ALA A 40 -7.44 -4.66 -4.27
CA ALA A 40 -7.17 -6.01 -3.82
C ALA A 40 -6.86 -6.07 -2.32
N THR A 41 -6.18 -5.06 -1.76
CA THR A 41 -5.89 -4.97 -0.31
C THR A 41 -7.17 -4.77 0.50
N VAL A 42 -8.06 -3.87 0.06
CA VAL A 42 -9.35 -3.63 0.71
C VAL A 42 -10.22 -4.89 0.67
N GLN A 43 -10.28 -5.57 -0.48
CA GLN A 43 -11.02 -6.83 -0.62
C GLN A 43 -10.47 -7.93 0.32
N ALA A 44 -9.15 -8.05 0.43
CA ALA A 44 -8.52 -9.03 1.33
C ALA A 44 -8.83 -8.73 2.80
N LEU A 45 -8.80 -7.45 3.21
CA LEU A 45 -9.16 -7.01 4.55
C LEU A 45 -10.63 -7.28 4.88
N ALA A 46 -11.55 -6.97 3.95
CA ALA A 46 -12.97 -7.24 4.12
C ALA A 46 -13.26 -8.75 4.26
N THR A 47 -12.61 -9.57 3.44
CA THR A 47 -12.73 -11.03 3.50
C THR A 47 -12.18 -11.57 4.83
N TYR A 48 -11.01 -11.08 5.28
CA TYR A 48 -10.44 -11.43 6.58
C TYR A 48 -11.38 -11.08 7.74
N GLY A 49 -11.99 -9.89 7.73
CA GLY A 49 -12.99 -9.48 8.71
C GLY A 49 -14.21 -10.41 8.72
N THR A 50 -14.71 -10.79 7.54
CA THR A 50 -15.84 -11.73 7.40
C THR A 50 -15.53 -13.10 8.01
N LEU A 51 -14.33 -13.63 7.76
CA LEU A 51 -13.88 -14.89 8.36
C LEU A 51 -13.78 -14.79 9.89
N ARG A 52 -13.33 -13.65 10.43
CA ARG A 52 -13.25 -13.45 11.88
C ARG A 52 -14.63 -13.40 12.54
N LEU A 53 -15.60 -12.78 11.88
CA LEU A 53 -16.99 -12.79 12.31
C LEU A 53 -17.57 -14.21 12.29
N ALA A 54 -17.29 -14.98 11.23
CA ALA A 54 -17.67 -16.39 11.16
C ALA A 54 -17.04 -17.21 12.30
N ASN A 55 -15.76 -16.98 12.62
CA ASN A 55 -15.06 -17.63 13.75
C ASN A 55 -15.75 -17.38 15.09
N ALA A 56 -16.25 -16.16 15.30
CA ALA A 56 -16.95 -15.81 16.53
C ALA A 56 -18.29 -16.58 16.62
N ALA A 57 -19.04 -16.67 15.52
CA ALA A 57 -20.29 -17.43 15.46
C ALA A 57 -20.07 -18.94 15.71
N VAL A 58 -19.04 -19.54 15.11
CA VAL A 58 -18.70 -20.96 15.36
C VAL A 58 -18.33 -21.19 16.82
N SER A 59 -17.49 -20.34 17.41
CA SER A 59 -17.07 -20.49 18.80
C SER A 59 -18.25 -20.41 19.80
N VAL A 60 -19.24 -19.56 19.52
CA VAL A 60 -20.48 -19.53 20.33
C VAL A 60 -21.27 -20.82 20.17
N ALA A 61 -21.42 -21.33 18.93
CA ALA A 61 -22.10 -22.59 18.67
C ALA A 61 -21.46 -23.77 19.41
N GLU A 62 -20.14 -23.86 19.39
CA GLU A 62 -19.35 -24.87 20.11
C GLU A 62 -19.54 -24.73 21.63
N SER A 63 -19.66 -23.51 22.16
CA SER A 63 -19.85 -23.29 23.61
C SER A 63 -21.22 -23.76 24.13
N VAL A 64 -22.27 -23.75 23.30
CA VAL A 64 -23.64 -24.20 23.64
C VAL A 64 -23.71 -25.74 23.75
N GLU A 65 -22.70 -26.44 23.24
CA GLU A 65 -22.55 -27.91 23.25
C GLU A 65 -22.40 -28.51 24.67
N VAL A 66 -21.89 -27.73 25.63
CA VAL A 66 -21.45 -28.27 26.93
C VAL A 66 -22.63 -28.64 27.86
N ASP A 67 -23.84 -28.13 27.62
CA ASP A 67 -24.97 -28.26 28.56
C ASP A 67 -26.00 -29.36 28.20
N ALA A 68 -25.91 -29.98 27.01
CA ALA A 68 -26.91 -30.93 26.48
C ALA A 68 -26.34 -32.29 26.02
N GLN A 69 -26.09 -33.21 26.96
CA GLN A 69 -25.29 -34.45 26.83
C GLN A 69 -25.57 -35.46 25.68
N VAL A 70 -26.58 -35.31 24.82
CA VAL A 70 -26.92 -36.32 23.79
C VAL A 70 -27.07 -35.77 22.36
N ALA A 71 -27.46 -34.50 22.21
CA ALA A 71 -27.54 -33.82 20.89
C ALA A 71 -26.30 -32.98 20.59
N SER A 72 -25.46 -32.74 21.59
CA SER A 72 -24.36 -31.80 21.51
C SER A 72 -23.16 -32.33 20.73
N VAL A 73 -22.75 -33.57 20.98
CA VAL A 73 -21.57 -34.21 20.37
C VAL A 73 -21.65 -34.33 18.83
N GLN A 74 -22.85 -34.36 18.24
CA GLN A 74 -23.01 -34.41 16.77
C GLN A 74 -22.90 -33.04 16.10
N VAL A 75 -23.18 -31.95 16.83
CA VAL A 75 -23.12 -30.58 16.30
C VAL A 75 -21.68 -30.07 16.30
N GLY A 76 -20.91 -30.29 17.37
CA GLY A 76 -19.49 -29.92 17.43
C GLY A 76 -18.67 -30.57 16.33
N ALA A 77 -18.80 -31.88 16.17
CA ALA A 77 -18.09 -32.63 15.13
C ALA A 77 -18.43 -32.18 13.68
N ALA A 78 -19.60 -31.57 13.47
CA ALA A 78 -19.99 -31.02 12.16
C ALA A 78 -19.41 -29.62 11.91
N LEU A 79 -19.12 -28.85 12.97
CA LEU A 79 -18.56 -27.51 12.90
C LEU A 79 -17.02 -27.50 12.92
N ASP A 80 -16.36 -28.52 13.47
CA ASP A 80 -14.89 -28.65 13.48
C ASP A 80 -14.21 -28.40 12.12
N PRO A 81 -14.70 -28.95 10.98
CA PRO A 81 -14.08 -28.71 9.68
C PRO A 81 -14.19 -27.25 9.25
N VAL A 82 -15.28 -26.58 9.63
CA VAL A 82 -15.53 -25.18 9.32
C VAL A 82 -14.58 -24.29 10.13
N ASP A 83 -14.46 -24.54 11.44
CA ASP A 83 -13.55 -23.78 12.32
C ASP A 83 -12.11 -23.83 11.80
N THR A 84 -11.65 -25.04 11.47
CA THR A 84 -10.32 -25.25 10.88
C THR A 84 -10.14 -24.44 9.60
N LEU A 85 -11.14 -24.44 8.71
CA LEU A 85 -11.06 -23.68 7.45
C LEU A 85 -11.14 -22.18 7.66
N ILE A 86 -11.87 -21.70 8.67
CA ILE A 86 -11.89 -20.29 9.04
C ILE A 86 -10.50 -19.86 9.56
N GLU A 87 -9.85 -20.68 10.39
CA GLU A 87 -8.49 -20.43 10.86
C GLU A 87 -7.50 -20.36 9.68
N GLU A 88 -7.53 -21.38 8.82
CA GLU A 88 -6.64 -21.45 7.64
C GLU A 88 -6.95 -20.34 6.64
N GLY A 89 -8.23 -20.02 6.42
CA GLY A 89 -8.65 -18.90 5.57
C GLY A 89 -8.15 -17.57 6.10
N SER A 90 -8.23 -17.36 7.41
CA SER A 90 -7.72 -16.18 8.09
C SER A 90 -6.20 -16.09 7.99
N ASN A 91 -5.48 -17.21 8.11
CA ASN A 91 -4.03 -17.29 7.86
C ASN A 91 -3.67 -16.88 6.44
N VAL A 92 -4.36 -17.45 5.45
CA VAL A 92 -4.13 -17.14 4.03
C VAL A 92 -4.40 -15.67 3.74
N MET A 93 -5.48 -15.09 4.26
CA MET A 93 -5.75 -13.66 4.09
C MET A 93 -4.66 -12.79 4.74
N ARG A 94 -4.16 -13.13 5.93
CA ARG A 94 -3.03 -12.40 6.56
C ARG A 94 -1.80 -12.36 5.66
N PHE A 95 -1.43 -13.50 5.06
CA PHE A 95 -0.32 -13.54 4.10
C PHE A 95 -0.62 -12.77 2.81
N ALA A 96 -1.85 -12.84 2.31
CA ALA A 96 -2.29 -12.09 1.14
C ALA A 96 -2.20 -10.57 1.37
N ILE A 97 -2.69 -10.08 2.50
CA ILE A 97 -2.62 -8.66 2.90
C ILE A 97 -1.16 -8.22 3.00
N GLY A 98 -0.32 -8.98 3.71
CA GLY A 98 1.11 -8.67 3.82
C GLY A 98 1.83 -8.62 2.47
N SER A 99 1.51 -9.57 1.57
CA SER A 99 2.04 -9.58 0.19
C SER A 99 1.58 -8.36 -0.60
N LEU A 100 0.29 -8.00 -0.55
CA LEU A 100 -0.27 -6.87 -1.28
C LEU A 100 0.30 -5.53 -0.80
N ILE A 101 0.44 -5.33 0.51
CA ILE A 101 1.08 -4.12 1.07
C ILE A 101 2.54 -4.04 0.62
N THR A 102 3.26 -5.16 0.64
CA THR A 102 4.64 -5.22 0.15
C THR A 102 4.71 -4.83 -1.34
N GLN A 103 3.79 -5.35 -2.15
CA GLN A 103 3.69 -5.00 -3.57
C GLN A 103 3.38 -3.50 -3.76
N LYS A 104 2.49 -2.92 -2.94
CA LYS A 104 2.16 -1.49 -2.97
C LYS A 104 3.39 -0.63 -2.74
N ILE A 105 4.14 -0.92 -1.68
CA ILE A 105 5.38 -0.20 -1.34
C ILE A 105 6.40 -0.29 -2.49
N ILE A 106 6.58 -1.49 -3.05
CA ILE A 106 7.50 -1.69 -4.18
C ILE A 106 7.08 -0.84 -5.40
N VAL A 107 5.80 -0.85 -5.76
CA VAL A 107 5.27 -0.08 -6.90
C VAL A 107 5.43 1.42 -6.66
N GLU A 108 5.16 1.90 -5.45
CA GLU A 108 5.31 3.31 -5.07
C GLU A 108 6.77 3.78 -5.15
N ILE A 109 7.70 2.97 -4.61
CA ILE A 109 9.14 3.23 -4.70
C ILE A 109 9.57 3.33 -6.17
N VAL A 110 9.20 2.35 -7.01
CA VAL A 110 9.62 2.31 -8.42
C VAL A 110 8.97 3.41 -9.27
N SER A 111 7.79 3.90 -8.86
CA SER A 111 7.03 4.96 -9.56
C SER A 111 7.49 6.37 -9.18
N THR A 112 8.37 6.50 -8.18
CA THR A 112 8.93 7.78 -7.71
C THR A 112 9.64 8.56 -8.84
N PRO A 113 9.55 9.90 -8.88
CA PRO A 113 10.20 10.73 -9.91
C PRO A 113 11.71 10.48 -10.07
N PHE A 114 12.40 10.10 -8.98
CA PHE A 114 13.81 9.72 -8.99
C PHE A 114 14.12 8.68 -10.07
N PHE A 115 13.37 7.57 -10.14
CA PHE A 115 13.60 6.52 -11.13
C PHE A 115 13.23 6.97 -12.55
N LYS A 116 12.27 7.89 -12.71
CA LYS A 116 11.89 8.50 -14.00
C LYS A 116 13.01 9.38 -14.54
N ILE A 117 13.58 10.22 -13.69
CA ILE A 117 14.70 11.12 -14.04
C ILE A 117 15.96 10.29 -14.33
N ALA A 118 16.31 9.34 -13.44
CA ALA A 118 17.48 8.48 -13.62
C ALA A 118 17.44 7.69 -14.94
N LEU A 119 16.28 7.12 -15.29
CA LEU A 119 16.09 6.40 -16.55
C LEU A 119 16.22 7.33 -17.76
N THR A 120 15.68 8.56 -17.66
CA THR A 120 15.76 9.57 -18.72
C THR A 120 17.20 10.01 -18.95
N LEU A 121 17.96 10.28 -17.88
CA LEU A 121 19.37 10.63 -17.97
C LEU A 121 20.19 9.48 -18.55
N ALA A 122 19.98 8.24 -18.09
CA ALA A 122 20.68 7.07 -18.63
C ALA A 122 20.40 6.89 -20.13
N GLY A 123 19.15 7.10 -20.58
CA GLY A 123 18.80 7.07 -22.00
C GLY A 123 19.43 8.19 -22.81
N LEU A 124 19.49 9.41 -22.28
CA LEU A 124 20.13 10.54 -22.95
C LEU A 124 21.64 10.35 -23.10
N ILE A 125 22.33 9.87 -22.05
CA ILE A 125 23.76 9.57 -22.09
C ILE A 125 24.02 8.43 -23.09
N LEU A 126 23.16 7.41 -23.13
CA LEU A 126 23.25 6.35 -24.14
C LEU A 126 23.10 6.92 -25.55
N ILE A 127 22.08 7.75 -25.82
CA ILE A 127 21.90 8.41 -27.12
C ILE A 127 23.14 9.22 -27.50
N LEU A 128 23.68 10.03 -26.60
CA LEU A 128 24.88 10.84 -26.86
C LEU A 128 26.11 9.96 -27.18
N SER A 129 26.27 8.85 -26.45
CA SER A 129 27.33 7.86 -26.69
C SER A 129 27.21 7.17 -28.05
N LEU A 130 26.03 7.11 -28.67
CA LEU A 130 25.85 6.56 -30.02
C LEU A 130 26.33 7.52 -31.12
N TYR A 131 26.46 8.82 -30.81
CA TYR A 131 26.95 9.86 -31.74
C TYR A 131 28.41 10.25 -31.49
N PHE A 132 28.96 10.01 -30.29
CA PHE A 132 30.35 10.31 -29.95
C PHE A 132 31.23 9.05 -29.82
N ARG A 133 32.26 8.98 -30.69
CA ARG A 133 33.53 8.21 -30.62
C ARG A 133 33.52 6.89 -29.80
N GLY A 134 33.18 5.78 -30.47
CA GLY A 134 33.62 4.41 -30.14
C GLY A 134 32.57 3.48 -29.53
N SER A 135 32.33 2.32 -30.16
CA SER A 135 31.26 1.36 -29.79
C SER A 135 31.38 0.76 -28.38
N ARG A 136 32.56 0.83 -27.75
CA ARG A 136 32.83 0.16 -26.46
C ARG A 136 32.02 0.71 -25.30
N TYR A 137 31.84 2.03 -25.21
CA TYR A 137 31.03 2.65 -24.15
C TYR A 137 29.54 2.45 -24.42
N ALA A 138 29.10 2.60 -25.67
CA ALA A 138 27.70 2.39 -26.06
C ALA A 138 27.20 0.99 -25.70
N ASP A 139 28.03 -0.05 -25.87
CA ASP A 139 27.68 -1.43 -25.49
C ASP A 139 27.45 -1.59 -23.97
N VAL A 140 28.30 -0.97 -23.14
CA VAL A 140 28.16 -1.01 -21.68
C VAL A 140 26.95 -0.18 -21.23
N LEU A 141 26.80 1.04 -21.76
CA LEU A 141 25.66 1.90 -21.46
C LEU A 141 24.32 1.30 -21.88
N LEU A 142 24.28 0.59 -23.01
CA LEU A 142 23.07 -0.10 -23.46
C LEU A 142 22.68 -1.21 -22.49
N LYS A 143 23.65 -1.97 -21.96
CA LYS A 143 23.39 -2.99 -20.94
C LYS A 143 22.90 -2.38 -19.63
N ILE A 144 23.53 -1.30 -19.16
CA ILE A 144 23.11 -0.59 -17.94
C ILE A 144 21.70 -0.02 -18.11
N PHE A 145 21.43 0.65 -19.24
CA PHE A 145 20.10 1.18 -19.55
C PHE A 145 19.06 0.06 -19.64
N SER A 146 19.36 -1.03 -20.34
CA SER A 146 18.47 -2.18 -20.47
C SER A 146 18.18 -2.85 -19.12
N LEU A 147 19.18 -2.93 -18.23
CA LEU A 147 19.01 -3.42 -16.87
C LEU A 147 18.12 -2.48 -16.03
N ALA A 148 18.30 -1.16 -16.16
CA ALA A 148 17.47 -0.18 -15.47
C ALA A 148 16.01 -0.23 -15.96
N VAL A 149 15.81 -0.32 -17.28
CA VAL A 149 14.50 -0.55 -17.92
C VAL A 149 13.91 -1.86 -17.39
N LEU A 150 14.67 -2.96 -17.40
CA LEU A 150 14.20 -4.25 -16.91
C LEU A 150 13.73 -4.14 -15.47
N THR A 151 14.58 -3.72 -14.55
CA THR A 151 14.25 -3.71 -13.12
C THR A 151 12.99 -2.90 -12.85
N ARG A 152 12.85 -1.74 -13.50
CA ARG A 152 11.67 -0.89 -13.38
C ARG A 152 10.42 -1.56 -13.96
N PHE A 153 10.45 -1.92 -15.24
CA PHE A 153 9.26 -2.40 -15.93
C PHE A 153 8.90 -3.83 -15.55
N LEU A 154 9.84 -4.65 -15.07
CA LEU A 154 9.56 -6.02 -14.64
C LEU A 154 8.54 -6.06 -13.52
N LEU A 155 8.76 -5.27 -12.47
CA LEU A 155 7.90 -5.24 -11.29
C LEU A 155 6.54 -4.63 -11.63
N VAL A 156 6.54 -3.45 -12.27
CA VAL A 156 5.30 -2.76 -12.66
C VAL A 156 4.49 -3.60 -13.65
N MET A 157 5.13 -4.23 -14.63
CA MET A 157 4.44 -5.07 -15.62
C MET A 157 3.93 -6.37 -15.00
N THR A 158 4.63 -6.95 -14.02
CA THR A 158 4.14 -8.14 -13.30
C THR A 158 2.82 -7.84 -12.63
N VAL A 159 2.75 -6.75 -11.87
CA VAL A 159 1.53 -6.37 -11.14
C VAL A 159 0.45 -5.86 -12.10
N PHE A 160 0.81 -5.15 -13.17
CA PHE A 160 -0.14 -4.77 -14.22
C PHE A 160 -0.77 -5.98 -14.93
N LEU A 161 0.03 -6.98 -15.31
CA LEU A 161 -0.48 -8.22 -15.91
C LEU A 161 -1.37 -8.98 -14.93
N ASN A 162 -1.01 -8.97 -13.64
CA ASN A 162 -1.85 -9.51 -12.59
C ASN A 162 -3.19 -8.80 -12.52
N ALA A 163 -3.21 -7.46 -12.55
CA ALA A 163 -4.43 -6.66 -12.57
C ALA A 163 -5.31 -6.96 -13.78
N VAL A 164 -4.71 -7.09 -14.98
CA VAL A 164 -5.44 -7.43 -16.20
C VAL A 164 -6.05 -8.83 -16.11
N PHE A 165 -5.30 -9.80 -15.60
CA PHE A 165 -5.78 -11.16 -15.43
C PHE A 165 -6.89 -11.25 -14.39
N ASP A 166 -6.71 -10.59 -13.26
CA ASP A 166 -7.69 -10.57 -12.18
C ASP A 166 -9.02 -10.00 -12.67
N GLN A 167 -8.98 -8.82 -13.31
CA GLN A 167 -10.14 -8.17 -13.92
C GLN A 167 -10.83 -9.05 -14.97
N ALA A 168 -10.07 -9.81 -15.75
CA ALA A 168 -10.61 -10.64 -16.82
C ALA A 168 -11.22 -11.97 -16.34
N PHE A 169 -10.65 -12.59 -15.29
CA PHE A 169 -10.94 -13.99 -14.96
C PHE A 169 -11.30 -14.27 -13.49
N ILE A 170 -10.83 -13.45 -12.54
CA ILE A 170 -10.88 -13.75 -11.09
C ILE A 170 -11.85 -12.81 -10.35
N ASP A 171 -11.88 -11.52 -10.66
CA ASP A 171 -12.56 -10.49 -9.88
C ASP A 171 -14.05 -10.82 -9.67
N ARG A 172 -14.77 -11.14 -10.75
CA ARG A 172 -16.19 -11.55 -10.67
C ARG A 172 -16.42 -12.79 -9.81
N LYS A 173 -15.49 -13.75 -9.84
CA LYS A 173 -15.59 -14.98 -9.03
C LYS A 173 -15.31 -14.69 -7.56
N THR A 174 -14.35 -13.81 -7.29
CA THR A 174 -13.99 -13.38 -5.94
C THR A 174 -15.17 -12.66 -5.31
N GLU A 175 -15.77 -11.69 -6.00
CA GLU A 175 -16.89 -10.93 -5.46
C GLU A 175 -18.13 -11.80 -5.23
N GLY A 176 -18.46 -12.70 -6.16
CA GLY A 176 -19.56 -13.66 -5.95
C GLY A 176 -19.33 -14.58 -4.76
N THR A 177 -18.14 -15.18 -4.67
CA THR A 177 -17.78 -16.07 -3.54
C THR A 177 -17.75 -15.31 -2.20
N ARG A 178 -17.32 -14.04 -2.21
CA ARG A 178 -17.30 -13.17 -1.03
C ARG A 178 -18.71 -12.86 -0.53
N GLN A 179 -19.63 -12.55 -1.43
CA GLN A 179 -21.04 -12.30 -1.09
C GLN A 179 -21.72 -13.57 -0.56
N GLU A 180 -21.43 -14.73 -1.15
CA GLU A 180 -21.87 -16.04 -0.63
C GLU A 180 -21.33 -16.28 0.78
N LEU A 181 -20.04 -16.02 1.02
CA LEU A 181 -19.43 -16.14 2.34
C LEU A 181 -20.07 -15.20 3.37
N GLU A 182 -20.25 -13.91 3.04
CA GLU A 182 -20.89 -12.93 3.92
C GLU A 182 -22.33 -13.33 4.28
N LYS A 183 -23.08 -13.80 3.28
CA LYS A 183 -24.45 -14.28 3.47
C LYS A 183 -24.48 -15.50 4.40
N ASN A 184 -23.66 -16.51 4.12
CA ASN A 184 -23.63 -17.75 4.90
C ASN A 184 -23.14 -17.50 6.34
N ALA A 185 -22.15 -16.61 6.53
CA ALA A 185 -21.69 -16.21 7.86
C ALA A 185 -22.79 -15.48 8.65
N ALA A 186 -23.56 -14.62 7.99
CA ALA A 186 -24.69 -13.93 8.62
C ALA A 186 -25.84 -14.88 8.99
N GLU A 187 -26.18 -15.83 8.11
CA GLU A 187 -27.20 -16.85 8.37
C GLU A 187 -26.82 -17.74 9.57
N MET A 188 -25.55 -18.14 9.65
CA MET A 188 -25.06 -18.91 10.81
C MET A 188 -25.10 -18.08 12.10
N SER A 189 -24.70 -16.81 12.06
CA SER A 189 -24.80 -15.92 13.23
C SER A 189 -26.24 -15.75 13.72
N GLN A 190 -27.23 -15.75 12.82
CA GLN A 190 -28.65 -15.68 13.18
C GLN A 190 -29.17 -17.00 13.77
N ALA A 191 -28.68 -18.14 13.26
CA ALA A 191 -29.09 -19.47 13.71
C ALA A 191 -28.61 -19.80 15.15
N VAL A 192 -27.46 -19.27 15.55
CA VAL A 192 -26.88 -19.47 16.89
C VAL A 192 -27.65 -18.73 17.99
N GLY A 193 -28.54 -17.82 17.62
CA GLY A 193 -29.12 -16.86 18.54
C GLY A 193 -28.12 -15.74 18.81
N ASP A 194 -28.66 -14.52 18.81
CA ASP A 194 -27.90 -13.28 18.83
C ASP A 194 -26.88 -13.29 19.99
N PRO A 195 -25.56 -13.24 19.72
CA PRO A 195 -24.60 -12.85 20.73
C PRO A 195 -24.77 -11.33 20.93
N GLU A 196 -25.80 -10.95 21.67
CA GLU A 196 -26.03 -9.56 22.07
C GLU A 196 -24.98 -9.17 23.13
N SER A 197 -23.75 -8.98 22.65
CA SER A 197 -22.75 -8.03 23.13
C SER A 197 -21.62 -7.85 22.09
N SER A 198 -21.99 -7.60 20.83
CA SER A 198 -21.25 -6.60 20.05
C SER A 198 -22.08 -5.32 20.16
N LEU A 199 -21.42 -4.15 20.25
CA LEU A 199 -22.04 -2.81 20.35
C LEU A 199 -23.44 -2.78 19.73
N ASP A 200 -24.48 -2.34 20.46
CA ASP A 200 -25.86 -2.28 19.97
C ASP A 200 -25.86 -1.78 18.51
N ALA A 201 -26.73 -2.28 17.63
CA ALA A 201 -26.74 -1.84 16.22
C ALA A 201 -26.79 -0.30 16.07
N ALA A 202 -27.33 0.40 17.07
CA ALA A 202 -27.27 1.85 17.22
C ALA A 202 -25.87 2.39 17.56
N GLU A 203 -25.14 1.75 18.47
CA GLU A 203 -23.79 2.11 18.93
C GLU A 203 -22.70 1.69 17.93
N ALA A 204 -22.86 0.56 17.22
CA ALA A 204 -21.97 0.18 16.11
C ALA A 204 -22.14 1.12 14.90
N GLU A 205 -23.36 1.54 14.60
CA GLU A 205 -23.61 2.59 13.60
C GLU A 205 -23.14 3.96 14.08
N GLU A 206 -23.20 4.26 15.38
CA GLU A 206 -22.60 5.46 15.97
C GLU A 206 -21.06 5.45 15.82
N VAL A 207 -20.40 4.33 16.14
CA VAL A 207 -18.94 4.17 16.02
C VAL A 207 -18.51 4.24 14.55
N LYS A 208 -19.21 3.58 13.62
CA LYS A 208 -18.98 3.74 12.17
C LYS A 208 -19.20 5.18 11.72
N GLY A 209 -20.24 5.85 12.23
CA GLY A 209 -20.50 7.26 11.99
C GLY A 209 -19.36 8.15 12.47
N ARG A 210 -18.83 7.89 13.66
CA ARG A 210 -17.66 8.58 14.23
C ARG A 210 -16.38 8.31 13.45
N ILE A 211 -16.17 7.09 12.96
CA ILE A 211 -15.03 6.77 12.08
C ILE A 211 -15.12 7.57 10.78
N LYS A 212 -16.31 7.60 10.16
CA LYS A 212 -16.54 8.40 8.95
C LYS A 212 -16.34 9.90 9.20
N GLN A 213 -16.76 10.39 10.37
CA GLN A 213 -16.52 11.78 10.77
C GLN A 213 -15.02 12.04 11.02
N ASN A 214 -14.30 11.09 11.61
CA ASN A 214 -12.85 11.15 11.78
C ASN A 214 -12.14 11.18 10.42
N ASP A 215 -12.60 10.38 9.44
CA ASP A 215 -12.04 10.39 8.08
C ASP A 215 -12.24 11.75 7.39
N GLN A 216 -13.42 12.35 7.54
CA GLN A 216 -13.69 13.70 7.01
C GLN A 216 -12.82 14.77 7.69
N LYS A 217 -12.69 14.71 9.02
CA LYS A 217 -11.80 15.62 9.77
C LYS A 217 -10.35 15.45 9.34
N ARG A 218 -9.90 14.21 9.16
CA ARG A 218 -8.55 13.86 8.71
C ARG A 218 -8.25 14.45 7.34
N GLU A 219 -9.17 14.31 6.39
CA GLU A 219 -9.03 14.88 5.04
C GLU A 219 -8.94 16.42 5.08
N ALA A 220 -9.78 17.08 5.89
CA ALA A 220 -9.71 18.52 6.09
C ALA A 220 -8.41 18.97 6.78
N LEU A 221 -7.94 18.21 7.78
CA LEU A 221 -6.66 18.47 8.47
C LEU A 221 -5.48 18.32 7.53
N LEU A 222 -5.47 17.30 6.66
CA LEU A 222 -4.42 17.12 5.66
C LEU A 222 -4.37 18.29 4.67
N ALA A 223 -5.52 18.78 4.20
CA ALA A 223 -5.58 19.97 3.35
C ALA A 223 -5.01 21.21 4.09
N THR A 224 -5.35 21.38 5.37
CA THR A 224 -4.86 22.49 6.20
C THR A 224 -3.35 22.37 6.49
N ILE A 225 -2.83 21.16 6.67
CA ILE A 225 -1.40 20.88 6.84
C ILE A 225 -0.64 21.25 5.57
N GLU A 226 -1.15 20.94 4.38
CA GLU A 226 -0.51 21.35 3.12
C GLU A 226 -0.50 22.87 2.95
N GLU A 227 -1.56 23.58 3.33
CA GLU A 227 -1.56 25.04 3.38
C GLU A 227 -0.54 25.59 4.38
N ALA A 228 -0.43 24.99 5.57
CA ALA A 228 0.54 25.37 6.59
C ALA A 228 1.99 25.11 6.13
N ARG A 229 2.26 23.99 5.46
CA ARG A 229 3.56 23.70 4.84
C ARG A 229 3.95 24.75 3.82
N LYS A 230 2.99 25.17 2.99
CA LYS A 230 3.20 26.25 2.03
C LYS A 230 3.49 27.58 2.74
N ALA A 231 2.75 27.91 3.80
CA ALA A 231 3.00 29.11 4.59
C ALA A 231 4.39 29.10 5.26
N VAL A 232 4.86 27.95 5.74
CA VAL A 232 6.24 27.78 6.25
C VAL A 232 7.26 28.06 5.14
N ALA A 233 7.06 27.49 3.95
CA ALA A 233 7.95 27.71 2.82
C ALA A 233 7.99 29.18 2.37
N ASP A 234 6.84 29.84 2.32
CA ASP A 234 6.71 31.26 1.95
C ASP A 234 7.37 32.17 3.01
N ALA A 235 7.13 31.90 4.30
CA ALA A 235 7.75 32.65 5.40
C ALA A 235 9.27 32.46 5.44
N ARG A 236 9.76 31.25 5.15
CA ARG A 236 11.19 30.97 5.03
C ARG A 236 11.81 31.75 3.87
N SER A 237 11.17 31.74 2.70
CA SER A 237 11.64 32.49 1.54
C SER A 237 11.70 34.00 1.80
N ALA A 238 10.70 34.55 2.51
CA ALA A 238 10.69 35.95 2.92
C ALA A 238 11.82 36.28 3.91
N LEU A 239 12.08 35.39 4.89
CA LEU A 239 13.20 35.52 5.82
C LEU A 239 14.54 35.53 5.09
N ASP A 240 14.79 34.51 4.26
CA ASP A 240 16.03 34.36 3.49
C ASP A 240 16.31 35.60 2.62
N LYS A 241 15.26 36.15 1.99
CA LYS A 241 15.37 37.40 1.21
C LYS A 241 15.77 38.59 2.08
N THR A 242 15.10 38.79 3.22
CA THR A 242 15.43 39.91 4.11
C THR A 242 16.79 39.77 4.79
N GLU A 243 17.25 38.55 5.07
CA GLU A 243 18.60 38.29 5.57
C GLU A 243 19.65 38.59 4.48
N ALA A 244 19.37 38.24 3.22
CA ALA A 244 20.23 38.59 2.10
C ALA A 244 20.30 40.11 1.85
N ASP A 245 19.17 40.82 1.92
CA ASP A 245 19.13 42.28 1.78
C ASP A 245 19.93 42.97 2.92
N LEU A 246 19.85 42.43 4.15
CA LEU A 246 20.62 42.94 5.30
C LEU A 246 22.11 42.69 5.10
N ALA A 247 22.49 41.48 4.69
CA ALA A 247 23.88 41.12 4.44
C ALA A 247 24.50 41.96 3.31
N ALA A 248 23.75 42.27 2.25
CA ALA A 248 24.19 43.15 1.17
C ALA A 248 24.43 44.58 1.66
N LEU A 249 23.52 45.12 2.49
CA LEU A 249 23.67 46.45 3.09
C LEU A 249 24.86 46.53 4.06
N GLU A 250 25.14 45.45 4.80
CA GLU A 250 26.31 45.35 5.69
C GLU A 250 27.63 45.19 4.92
N ALA A 251 27.60 44.58 3.73
CA ALA A 251 28.78 44.39 2.88
C ALA A 251 29.24 45.67 2.16
N ASP A 252 28.32 46.61 1.89
CA ASP A 252 28.61 47.90 1.23
C ASP A 252 29.20 48.96 2.19
N LYS A 253 29.23 48.67 3.51
CA LYS A 253 29.70 49.60 4.55
C LYS A 253 31.12 49.31 5.02
N GLY A 254 31.92 50.36 5.22
CA GLY A 254 33.32 50.27 5.68
C GLY A 254 33.47 49.79 7.13
N ILE A 255 34.68 49.32 7.50
CA ILE A 255 35.03 48.65 8.77
C ILE A 255 34.56 49.41 10.03
N VAL A 256 34.54 50.75 10.01
CA VAL A 256 34.15 51.61 11.15
C VAL A 256 32.62 51.70 11.31
N GLU A 257 31.89 51.69 10.20
CA GLU A 257 30.42 51.85 10.14
C GLU A 257 29.68 50.53 10.44
N ARG A 258 30.42 49.42 10.36
CA ARG A 258 30.01 48.07 10.75
C ARG A 258 29.84 47.90 12.27
N TYR A 259 30.49 48.75 13.08
CA TYR A 259 30.41 48.70 14.55
C TYR A 259 29.44 49.74 15.15
N PHE A 260 29.00 50.75 14.39
CA PHE A 260 28.05 51.79 14.83
C PHE A 260 26.97 52.09 13.77
N PRO A 261 26.09 51.14 13.42
CA PRO A 261 25.08 51.36 12.37
C PRO A 261 23.90 52.20 12.86
N GLU A 262 23.91 53.52 12.60
CA GLU A 262 22.81 54.43 12.95
C GLU A 262 21.86 54.76 11.79
N SER A 263 22.07 54.23 10.58
CA SER A 263 21.15 54.48 9.45
C SER A 263 19.76 53.90 9.73
N ALA A 264 18.71 54.72 9.57
CA ALA A 264 17.31 54.31 9.77
C ALA A 264 16.92 53.06 8.97
N GLU A 265 17.49 52.89 7.78
CA GLU A 265 17.26 51.75 6.88
C GLU A 265 17.80 50.42 7.45
N HIS A 266 19.02 50.43 8.02
CA HIS A 266 19.57 49.25 8.70
C HIS A 266 18.72 48.82 9.91
N LYS A 267 18.32 49.78 10.75
CA LYS A 267 17.44 49.50 11.89
C LYS A 267 16.10 48.91 11.43
N ALA A 268 15.55 49.42 10.33
CA ALA A 268 14.31 48.90 9.74
C ALA A 268 14.48 47.47 9.21
N LEU A 269 15.60 47.14 8.56
CA LEU A 269 15.86 45.78 8.07
C LEU A 269 16.07 44.77 9.20
N VAL A 270 16.80 45.14 10.26
CA VAL A 270 17.01 44.27 11.43
C VAL A 270 15.67 43.93 12.10
N GLU A 271 14.80 44.92 12.31
CA GLU A 271 13.45 44.67 12.85
C GLU A 271 12.61 43.82 11.89
N ARG A 272 12.79 43.97 10.58
CA ARG A 272 12.08 43.17 9.57
C ARG A 272 12.55 41.70 9.53
N VAL A 273 13.85 41.45 9.65
CA VAL A 273 14.40 40.09 9.81
C VAL A 273 13.87 39.45 11.09
N LYS A 274 13.85 40.19 12.20
CA LYS A 274 13.28 39.71 13.47
C LYS A 274 11.80 39.35 13.33
N ALA A 275 11.01 40.19 12.64
CA ALA A 275 9.60 39.94 12.36
C ALA A 275 9.40 38.72 11.45
N ASN A 276 10.17 38.60 10.36
CA ASN A 276 10.09 37.45 9.45
C ASN A 276 10.52 36.14 10.13
N ARG A 277 11.54 36.18 11.00
CA ARG A 277 11.99 35.03 11.77
C ARG A 277 10.91 34.59 12.76
N ALA A 278 10.27 35.53 13.44
CA ALA A 278 9.13 35.24 14.32
C ALA A 278 7.95 34.64 13.52
N ALA A 279 7.63 35.20 12.34
CA ALA A 279 6.57 34.68 11.48
C ALA A 279 6.86 33.26 10.97
N HIS A 280 8.11 32.97 10.58
CA HIS A 280 8.53 31.62 10.20
C HIS A 280 8.44 30.64 11.38
N GLY A 281 8.87 31.05 12.58
CA GLY A 281 8.71 30.24 13.80
C GLY A 281 7.25 29.93 14.11
N GLN A 282 6.37 30.93 14.05
CA GLN A 282 4.93 30.76 14.25
C GLN A 282 4.29 29.83 13.20
N ALA A 283 4.74 29.89 11.95
CA ALA A 283 4.27 29.00 10.90
C ALA A 283 4.67 27.53 11.18
N ILE A 284 5.88 27.29 11.69
CA ILE A 284 6.35 25.95 12.11
C ILE A 284 5.56 25.46 13.32
N GLU A 285 5.39 26.27 14.36
CA GLU A 285 4.60 25.89 15.54
C GLU A 285 3.16 25.51 15.17
N ARG A 286 2.56 26.24 14.22
CA ARG A 286 1.23 25.91 13.70
C ARG A 286 1.21 24.58 12.94
N LEU A 287 2.25 24.30 12.14
CA LEU A 287 2.39 23.02 11.45
C LEU A 287 2.50 21.86 12.44
N ASP A 288 3.35 21.99 13.47
CA ASP A 288 3.56 20.95 14.50
C ASP A 288 2.29 20.72 15.33
N ALA A 289 1.54 21.78 15.65
CA ALA A 289 0.26 21.67 16.32
C ALA A 289 -0.76 20.86 15.49
N LEU A 290 -0.84 21.14 14.18
CA LEU A 290 -1.72 20.39 13.26
C LEU A 290 -1.27 18.92 13.08
N ALA A 291 0.04 18.66 13.06
CA ALA A 291 0.57 17.30 12.99
C ALA A 291 0.23 16.51 14.26
N THR A 292 0.34 17.14 15.44
CA THR A 292 -0.04 16.53 16.72
C THR A 292 -1.54 16.23 16.78
N GLU A 293 -2.37 17.15 16.27
CA GLU A 293 -3.81 16.94 16.17
C GLU A 293 -4.14 15.75 15.25
N LEU A 294 -3.45 15.62 14.10
CA LEU A 294 -3.58 14.49 13.19
C LEU A 294 -3.22 13.15 13.87
N ASP A 295 -2.12 13.11 14.61
CA ASP A 295 -1.70 11.90 15.33
C ASP A 295 -2.73 11.49 16.41
N SER A 296 -3.29 12.47 17.13
CA SER A 296 -4.34 12.19 18.12
C SER A 296 -5.62 11.66 17.48
N LEU A 297 -5.95 12.15 16.28
CA LEU A 297 -7.11 11.75 15.50
C LEU A 297 -6.96 10.32 14.97
N ASP A 298 -5.77 9.97 14.48
CA ASP A 298 -5.43 8.63 14.01
C ASP A 298 -5.41 7.62 15.18
N ALA A 299 -4.96 8.03 16.37
CA ALA A 299 -5.03 7.22 17.59
C ALA A 299 -6.47 6.98 18.08
N GLU A 300 -7.34 8.01 18.06
CA GLU A 300 -8.77 7.86 18.38
C GLU A 300 -9.45 6.90 17.40
N LYS A 301 -9.14 7.04 16.10
CA LYS A 301 -9.67 6.13 15.07
C LYS A 301 -9.20 4.70 15.30
N ALA A 302 -7.94 4.48 15.66
CA ALA A 302 -7.41 3.15 15.97
C ALA A 302 -8.15 2.49 17.15
N ASP A 303 -8.45 3.26 18.21
CA ASP A 303 -9.24 2.78 19.35
C ASP A 303 -10.69 2.43 18.97
N LEU A 304 -11.34 3.28 18.16
CA LEU A 304 -12.70 3.01 17.65
C LEU A 304 -12.75 1.77 16.76
N VAL A 305 -11.71 1.55 15.94
CA VAL A 305 -11.56 0.34 15.12
C VAL A 305 -11.30 -0.89 16.01
N ALA A 306 -10.46 -0.79 17.04
CA ALA A 306 -10.21 -1.87 17.99
C ALA A 306 -11.49 -2.27 18.76
N ARG A 307 -12.34 -1.29 19.13
CA ARG A 307 -13.66 -1.53 19.73
C ARG A 307 -14.63 -2.24 18.78
N LEU A 308 -14.65 -1.86 17.50
CA LEU A 308 -15.41 -2.59 16.47
C LEU A 308 -14.89 -4.02 16.26
N ASN A 309 -13.58 -4.23 16.47
CA ASN A 309 -12.93 -5.52 16.29
C ASN A 309 -12.99 -6.44 17.52
N GLY A 310 -13.55 -5.98 18.65
CA GLY A 310 -13.76 -6.78 19.86
C GLY A 310 -12.49 -7.14 20.63
N GLU A 311 -11.44 -6.31 20.56
CA GLU A 311 -10.10 -6.64 21.09
C GLU A 311 -9.93 -6.49 22.61
N ASP A 312 -10.98 -6.14 23.37
CA ASP A 312 -10.87 -5.89 24.80
C ASP A 312 -11.19 -7.14 25.67
N GLN A 313 -10.22 -7.56 26.48
CA GLN A 313 -10.21 -8.82 27.24
C GLN A 313 -11.27 -8.88 28.36
N GLY A 314 -11.84 -7.75 28.78
CA GLY A 314 -12.90 -7.67 29.79
C GLY A 314 -14.26 -8.17 29.29
N TYR A 315 -14.52 -8.07 27.99
CA TYR A 315 -15.79 -8.43 27.37
C TYR A 315 -15.99 -9.95 27.28
N TRP A 316 -14.88 -10.71 27.18
CA TRP A 316 -14.89 -12.16 27.07
C TRP A 316 -15.48 -12.86 28.31
N ARG A 317 -15.32 -12.26 29.50
CA ARG A 317 -15.91 -12.75 30.76
C ARG A 317 -17.39 -12.40 30.91
N ALA A 318 -17.85 -11.30 30.31
CA ALA A 318 -19.25 -10.87 30.38
C ALA A 318 -20.13 -11.66 29.39
N ALA A 319 -19.60 -12.00 28.21
CA ALA A 319 -20.26 -12.85 27.22
C ALA A 319 -20.54 -14.27 27.77
N MET A 320 -19.55 -14.88 28.43
CA MET A 320 -19.70 -16.20 29.07
C MET A 320 -20.78 -16.24 30.16
N ALA A 321 -21.10 -15.11 30.80
CA ALA A 321 -22.08 -15.06 31.89
C ALA A 321 -23.55 -14.99 31.42
N LYS A 322 -23.82 -14.58 30.17
CA LYS A 322 -25.20 -14.44 29.62
C LYS A 322 -25.68 -15.65 28.80
N ILE A 323 -24.76 -16.46 28.28
CA ILE A 323 -25.04 -17.58 27.36
C ILE A 323 -25.80 -18.74 28.05
N GLY A 324 -25.70 -18.90 29.38
CA GLY A 324 -26.42 -19.94 30.13
C GLY A 324 -27.95 -19.79 30.17
N SER A 325 -28.55 -18.86 29.42
CA SER A 325 -30.00 -18.55 29.48
C SER A 325 -30.77 -18.69 28.17
N VAL A 326 -30.11 -18.95 27.02
CA VAL A 326 -30.80 -18.98 25.72
C VAL A 326 -31.04 -20.42 25.26
N LYS A 327 -32.21 -20.93 25.60
CA LYS A 327 -32.73 -22.22 25.15
C LYS A 327 -33.58 -22.04 23.89
N LYS A 328 -32.98 -22.23 22.70
CA LYS A 328 -33.68 -22.62 21.47
C LYS A 328 -32.80 -23.55 20.61
N MET A 329 -32.74 -24.81 21.02
CA MET A 329 -32.32 -25.92 20.14
C MET A 329 -33.56 -26.46 19.42
N THR A 330 -33.71 -26.22 18.12
CA THR A 330 -34.62 -27.04 17.30
C THR A 330 -34.26 -27.25 15.82
N ASP A 331 -33.18 -26.72 15.26
CA ASP A 331 -32.90 -26.91 13.82
C ASP A 331 -31.48 -27.40 13.49
N ILE A 332 -31.02 -28.50 14.10
CA ILE A 332 -29.70 -29.12 13.86
C ILE A 332 -29.37 -29.34 12.36
N GLY A 333 -30.38 -29.54 11.50
CA GLY A 333 -30.19 -29.69 10.06
C GLY A 333 -29.78 -28.41 9.33
N ALA A 334 -30.22 -27.23 9.78
CA ALA A 334 -29.88 -25.94 9.14
C ALA A 334 -28.41 -25.56 9.35
N TRP A 335 -27.79 -26.05 10.43
CA TRP A 335 -26.39 -25.81 10.77
C TRP A 335 -25.44 -26.56 9.86
N GLN A 336 -25.78 -27.81 9.50
CA GLN A 336 -24.95 -28.62 8.62
C GLN A 336 -24.93 -28.06 7.20
N GLU A 337 -26.09 -27.65 6.67
CA GLU A 337 -26.16 -27.05 5.33
C GLU A 337 -25.41 -25.71 5.25
N SER A 338 -25.53 -24.88 6.29
CA SER A 338 -24.79 -23.60 6.41
C SER A 338 -23.28 -23.83 6.54
N ALA A 339 -22.87 -24.83 7.34
CA ALA A 339 -21.48 -25.24 7.51
C ALA A 339 -20.87 -25.69 6.18
N GLU A 340 -21.52 -26.60 5.45
CA GLU A 340 -21.05 -27.06 4.13
C GLU A 340 -20.94 -25.93 3.11
N ALA A 341 -21.89 -24.99 3.10
CA ALA A 341 -21.85 -23.83 2.23
C ALA A 341 -20.71 -22.86 2.59
N MET A 342 -20.40 -22.68 3.89
CA MET A 342 -19.23 -21.91 4.30
C MET A 342 -17.93 -22.61 3.91
N ILE A 343 -17.83 -23.93 4.05
CA ILE A 343 -16.65 -24.70 3.64
C ILE A 343 -16.31 -24.42 2.18
N ASP A 344 -17.29 -24.55 1.27
CA ASP A 344 -17.06 -24.32 -0.16
C ASP A 344 -16.68 -22.85 -0.43
N SER A 345 -17.36 -21.90 0.22
CA SER A 345 -17.08 -20.46 0.05
C SER A 345 -15.67 -20.09 0.53
N ILE A 346 -15.26 -20.60 1.70
CA ILE A 346 -13.95 -20.35 2.30
C ILE A 346 -12.84 -20.97 1.45
N LEU A 347 -13.00 -22.23 1.01
CA LEU A 347 -12.01 -22.89 0.16
C LEU A 347 -11.83 -22.16 -1.17
N ARG A 348 -12.93 -21.74 -1.80
CA ARG A 348 -12.89 -20.99 -3.05
C ARG A 348 -12.25 -19.63 -2.86
N ILE A 349 -12.63 -18.88 -1.82
CA ILE A 349 -12.07 -17.54 -1.58
C ILE A 349 -10.57 -17.65 -1.29
N MET A 350 -10.14 -18.62 -0.48
CA MET A 350 -8.72 -18.92 -0.24
C MET A 350 -7.99 -19.21 -1.54
N ALA A 351 -8.51 -20.13 -2.36
CA ALA A 351 -7.88 -20.50 -3.63
C ALA A 351 -7.74 -19.30 -4.57
N LEU A 352 -8.78 -18.45 -4.68
CA LEU A 352 -8.76 -17.25 -5.52
C LEU A 352 -7.73 -16.23 -5.02
N PHE A 353 -7.65 -16.00 -3.70
CA PHE A 353 -6.66 -15.09 -3.14
C PHE A 353 -5.24 -15.62 -3.26
N VAL A 354 -4.97 -16.89 -2.99
CA VAL A 354 -3.64 -17.50 -3.22
C VAL A 354 -3.25 -17.38 -4.69
N LEU A 355 -4.20 -17.63 -5.59
CA LEU A 355 -3.98 -17.50 -7.03
C LEU A 355 -3.56 -16.07 -7.39
N LYS A 356 -4.36 -15.05 -7.03
CA LYS A 356 -4.08 -13.67 -7.44
C LYS A 356 -2.93 -12.99 -6.68
N THR A 357 -2.63 -13.42 -5.44
CA THR A 357 -1.61 -12.73 -4.61
C THR A 357 -0.24 -13.39 -4.64
N VAL A 358 -0.16 -14.69 -4.95
CA VAL A 358 1.10 -15.45 -4.95
C VAL A 358 1.37 -16.09 -6.30
N ILE A 359 0.46 -16.95 -6.77
CA ILE A 359 0.73 -17.79 -7.94
C ILE A 359 0.86 -16.94 -9.21
N MET A 360 -0.11 -16.07 -9.49
CA MET A 360 -0.14 -15.27 -10.71
C MET A 360 1.03 -14.28 -10.80
N PRO A 361 1.36 -13.49 -9.75
CA PRO A 361 2.55 -12.65 -9.76
C PRO A 361 3.84 -13.42 -10.05
N VAL A 362 4.03 -14.60 -9.44
CA VAL A 362 5.22 -15.43 -9.68
C VAL A 362 5.26 -15.93 -11.12
N VAL A 363 4.13 -16.42 -11.66
CA VAL A 363 4.05 -16.87 -13.05
C VAL A 363 4.37 -15.74 -14.02
N PHE A 364 3.77 -14.56 -13.84
CA PHE A 364 4.05 -13.40 -14.69
C PHE A 364 5.49 -12.92 -14.59
N LEU A 365 6.05 -12.89 -13.39
CA LEU A 365 7.46 -12.56 -13.16
C LEU A 365 8.37 -13.51 -13.94
N LEU A 366 8.12 -14.82 -13.86
CA LEU A 366 8.91 -15.84 -14.58
C LEU A 366 8.76 -15.71 -16.10
N ILE A 367 7.55 -15.45 -16.60
CA ILE A 367 7.29 -15.23 -18.04
C ILE A 367 8.04 -13.99 -18.53
N LEU A 368 7.97 -12.88 -17.81
CA LEU A 368 8.66 -11.64 -18.17
C LEU A 368 10.19 -11.80 -18.12
N LEU A 369 10.72 -12.47 -17.10
CA LEU A 369 12.15 -12.79 -17.00
C LEU A 369 12.61 -13.67 -18.17
N LYS A 370 11.84 -14.68 -18.53
CA LYS A 370 12.15 -15.55 -19.67
C LYS A 370 12.08 -14.80 -21.01
N GLY A 371 11.09 -13.93 -21.17
CA GLY A 371 10.94 -13.06 -22.34
C GLY A 371 12.13 -12.10 -22.48
N PHE A 372 12.55 -11.46 -21.39
CA PHE A 372 13.72 -10.59 -21.38
C PHE A 372 15.00 -11.34 -21.77
N ARG A 373 15.23 -12.53 -21.21
CA ARG A 373 16.40 -13.35 -21.54
C ARG A 373 16.44 -13.72 -23.03
N TYR A 374 15.28 -14.05 -23.61
CA TYR A 374 15.16 -14.36 -25.04
C TYR A 374 15.45 -13.13 -25.93
N LEU A 375 14.94 -11.95 -25.53
CA LEU A 375 15.12 -10.69 -26.26
C LEU A 375 16.56 -10.17 -26.22
N TRP A 376 17.24 -10.27 -25.08
CA TRP A 376 18.57 -9.65 -24.89
C TRP A 376 19.76 -10.62 -25.01
N GLY A 377 19.56 -11.94 -24.97
CA GLY A 377 20.65 -12.93 -25.09
C GLY A 377 21.71 -12.84 -23.97
N ILE A 378 21.43 -12.12 -22.88
CA ILE A 378 22.32 -11.97 -21.72
C ILE A 378 21.91 -13.02 -20.69
N ASP A 379 22.69 -14.10 -20.60
CA ASP A 379 22.60 -15.02 -19.46
C ASP A 379 23.37 -14.41 -18.28
N ALA A 380 22.67 -13.92 -17.25
CA ALA A 380 23.30 -13.36 -16.05
C ALA A 380 24.31 -14.33 -15.40
N ARG A 381 24.09 -15.64 -15.55
CA ARG A 381 25.04 -16.68 -15.10
C ARG A 381 26.33 -16.74 -15.94
N THR A 382 26.23 -16.53 -17.25
CA THR A 382 27.42 -16.49 -18.12
C THR A 382 28.25 -15.22 -17.89
N PHE A 383 27.62 -14.12 -17.48
CA PHE A 383 28.31 -12.87 -17.17
C PHE A 383 29.20 -12.98 -15.92
N VAL A 384 28.69 -13.58 -14.83
CA VAL A 384 29.49 -13.82 -13.60
C VAL A 384 30.59 -14.85 -13.86
N ALA A 385 30.30 -15.91 -14.62
CA ALA A 385 31.27 -16.96 -14.94
C ALA A 385 32.42 -16.46 -15.86
N ASN A 386 32.12 -15.58 -16.82
CA ASN A 386 33.14 -15.04 -17.72
C ASN A 386 34.02 -13.97 -17.06
N GLN A 387 33.46 -13.10 -16.21
CA GLN A 387 34.29 -12.14 -15.45
C GLN A 387 35.23 -12.82 -14.46
N TRP A 388 34.83 -13.96 -13.89
CA TRP A 388 35.71 -14.78 -13.03
C TRP A 388 36.84 -15.48 -13.79
N LYS A 389 36.70 -15.70 -15.10
CA LYS A 389 37.77 -16.23 -15.96
C LYS A 389 38.75 -15.14 -16.38
N ASP A 390 38.24 -13.99 -16.80
CA ASP A 390 39.06 -12.85 -17.23
C ASP A 390 39.84 -12.20 -16.07
N ALA A 391 39.43 -12.41 -14.81
CA ALA A 391 40.17 -11.98 -13.63
C ALA A 391 41.26 -12.98 -13.17
N ARG A 392 41.35 -14.15 -13.83
CA ARG A 392 42.26 -15.25 -13.47
C ARG A 392 43.36 -15.49 -14.52
N GLU A 393 43.23 -14.90 -15.70
CA GLU A 393 44.29 -14.73 -16.71
C GLU A 393 44.93 -13.34 -16.54
#